data_AF-A0A926AYB9-F1
#
_entry.id   AF-A0A926AYB9-F1
#
_cell.length_a   1.000
_cell.length_b   1.000
_cell.length_c   1.000
_cell.angle_alpha   90.00
_cell.angle_beta   90.00
_cell.angle_gamma   90.00
#
_symmetry.space_group_name_H-M   'P 1'
#
loop_
_entity.id
_entity.type
_entity.pdbx_description
1 polymer ?
#
loop_
_entity_poly.entity_id
_entity_poly.type
_entity_poly.pdbx_seq_one_letter_code
_entity_poly.pdbx_strand_id
1 'polypeptide(L)'
;VLMVCYDLPYPFPLSEARPSVDGWAVALVLAPPDHASASAQLTLSDAPDDAADTTLSNPALEAARLGNPTARFLSLLSALAQPESREVVLRQGNGRGLLVQTRVKTAPC
;
A
#
# COMPACT_ATOMS: atom_id res chain seq x y z
N VAL A 1 1.20 1.11 -17.31
CA VAL A 1 2.45 1.49 -16.62
C VAL A 1 2.72 0.47 -15.53
N LEU A 2 3.90 -0.14 -15.48
CA LEU A 2 4.32 -0.95 -14.35
C LEU A 2 4.91 -0.02 -13.28
N MET A 3 4.28 0.06 -12.12
CA MET A 3 4.81 0.73 -10.94
C MET A 3 5.46 -0.33 -10.05
N VAL A 4 6.75 -0.15 -9.72
CA VAL A 4 7.46 -0.99 -8.76
C VAL A 4 8.04 -0.10 -7.68
N CYS A 5 7.73 -0.42 -6.43
CA CYS A 5 8.33 0.18 -5.25
C CYS A 5 9.11 -0.92 -4.53
N TYR A 6 10.30 -0.60 -4.03
CA TYR A 6 11.07 -1.52 -3.22
C TYR A 6 11.94 -0.75 -2.22
N ASP A 7 12.26 -1.42 -1.12
CA ASP A 7 13.27 -1.01 -0.17
C ASP A 7 14.19 -2.19 0.17
N LEU A 8 15.44 -1.84 0.50
CA LEU A 8 16.47 -2.77 0.91
C LEU A 8 17.13 -2.19 2.17
N PRO A 9 17.66 -3.04 3.07
CA PRO A 9 18.45 -2.57 4.19
C PRO A 9 19.60 -1.69 3.71
N TYR A 10 19.71 -0.50 4.31
CA TYR A 10 20.79 0.42 3.98
C TYR A 10 22.14 -0.11 4.50
N PRO A 11 23.26 0.18 3.83
CA PRO A 11 24.57 -0.07 4.40
C PRO A 11 24.83 0.86 5.59
N PHE A 12 25.70 0.44 6.50
CA PHE A 12 26.25 1.31 7.54
C PHE A 12 26.97 2.52 6.88
N PRO A 13 26.79 3.75 7.37
CA PRO A 13 26.08 4.16 8.60
C PRO A 13 24.61 4.54 8.40
N LEU A 14 24.10 4.55 7.16
CA LEU A 14 22.73 4.99 6.86
C LEU A 14 21.66 4.11 7.52
N SER A 15 21.98 2.83 7.76
CA SER A 15 21.12 1.92 8.53
C SER A 15 20.80 2.41 9.94
N GLU A 16 21.65 3.23 10.56
CA GLU A 16 21.39 3.80 11.90
C GLU A 16 20.28 4.86 11.86
N ALA A 17 20.23 5.66 10.80
CA ALA A 17 19.23 6.71 10.63
C ALA A 17 17.90 6.17 10.06
N ARG A 18 17.95 5.07 9.30
CA ARG A 18 16.80 4.43 8.68
C ARG A 18 16.84 2.92 8.85
N PRO A 19 16.44 2.41 10.02
CA PRO A 19 16.31 0.98 10.22
C PRO A 19 15.23 0.44 9.29
N SER A 20 15.55 -0.65 8.58
CA SER A 20 14.62 -1.44 7.79
C SER A 20 14.94 -2.91 8.07
N VAL A 21 13.91 -3.73 8.25
CA VAL A 21 14.07 -5.07 8.81
C VAL A 21 14.60 -6.04 7.76
N ASP A 22 14.06 -5.97 6.54
CA ASP A 22 14.37 -6.87 5.42
C ASP A 22 14.16 -6.15 4.09
N GLY A 23 14.53 -6.79 2.97
CA GLY A 23 14.15 -6.30 1.64
C GLY A 23 12.66 -6.53 1.37
N TRP A 24 11.96 -5.51 0.84
CA TRP A 24 10.56 -5.61 0.45
C TRP A 24 10.30 -4.98 -0.92
N ALA A 25 9.31 -5.51 -1.65
CA ALA A 25 8.86 -4.91 -2.90
C ALA A 25 7.35 -5.09 -3.12
N VAL A 26 6.75 -4.14 -3.84
CA VAL A 26 5.38 -4.23 -4.37
C VAL A 26 5.38 -3.76 -5.81
N ALA A 27 4.63 -4.47 -6.66
CA ALA A 27 4.45 -4.13 -8.06
C ALA A 27 2.95 -4.05 -8.39
N LEU A 28 2.55 -3.00 -9.11
CA LEU A 28 1.20 -2.79 -9.61
C LEU A 28 1.24 -2.43 -11.11
N VAL A 29 0.37 -3.04 -11.90
CA VAL A 29 0.15 -2.62 -13.29
C VAL A 29 -0.98 -1.60 -13.32
N LEU A 30 -0.62 -0.34 -13.52
CA LEU A 30 -1.56 0.77 -13.61
C LEU A 30 -2.01 0.96 -15.06
N ALA A 31 -3.32 1.06 -15.24
CA ALA A 31 -3.96 1.37 -16.51
C ALA A 31 -4.79 2.67 -16.37
N PRO A 32 -5.13 3.35 -17.48
CA PRO A 32 -6.09 4.44 -17.44
C PRO A 32 -7.42 4.00 -16.80
N PRO A 33 -8.22 4.95 -16.29
CA PRO A 33 -9.57 4.67 -15.81
C PRO A 33 -10.38 3.86 -16.83
N ASP A 34 -11.22 2.95 -16.34
CA ASP A 34 -12.12 2.10 -17.13
C ASP A 34 -11.46 1.16 -18.16
N HIS A 35 -10.14 0.95 -18.09
CA HIS A 35 -9.47 -0.03 -18.94
C HIS A 35 -10.06 -1.43 -18.74
N ALA A 36 -10.35 -2.12 -19.85
CA ALA A 36 -11.07 -3.39 -19.85
C ALA A 36 -10.38 -4.47 -18.98
N SER A 37 -9.06 -4.59 -19.11
CA SER A 37 -8.26 -5.57 -18.37
C SER A 37 -7.94 -5.20 -16.91
N ALA A 38 -8.36 -4.03 -16.41
CA ALA A 38 -8.07 -3.63 -15.03
C ALA A 38 -8.96 -4.40 -14.05
N SER A 39 -8.35 -5.07 -13.05
CA SER A 39 -9.04 -5.87 -12.03
C SER A 39 -9.68 -5.03 -10.92
N ALA A 40 -9.24 -3.78 -10.75
CA ALA A 40 -9.78 -2.86 -9.76
C ALA A 40 -9.63 -1.41 -10.22
N GLN A 41 -10.46 -0.54 -9.65
CA GLN A 41 -10.35 0.91 -9.75
C GLN A 41 -9.86 1.46 -8.41
N LEU A 42 -8.91 2.40 -8.48
CA LEU A 42 -8.37 3.11 -7.33
C LEU A 42 -8.74 4.59 -7.46
N THR A 43 -9.41 5.14 -6.46
CA THR A 43 -9.64 6.58 -6.33
C THR A 43 -8.73 7.11 -5.25
N LEU A 44 -7.96 8.16 -5.57
CA LEU A 44 -6.93 8.71 -4.69
C LEU A 44 -7.32 10.12 -4.24
N SER A 45 -7.19 10.40 -2.94
CA SER A 45 -7.35 11.73 -2.36
C SER A 45 -6.37 11.95 -1.20
N ASP A 46 -6.15 13.21 -0.81
CA ASP A 46 -5.42 13.48 0.43
C ASP A 46 -6.20 12.92 1.63
N ALA A 47 -5.51 12.20 2.51
CA ALA A 47 -6.10 11.76 3.77
C ALA A 47 -6.24 12.96 4.74
N PRO A 48 -7.27 12.98 5.60
CA PRO A 48 -7.35 13.93 6.70
C PRO A 48 -6.11 13.87 7.61
N ASP A 49 -5.71 15.02 8.16
CA ASP A 49 -4.52 15.14 9.00
C ASP A 49 -4.56 14.24 10.25
N ASP A 50 -5.75 13.86 10.72
CA ASP A 50 -6.01 13.02 11.89
C ASP A 50 -6.36 11.55 11.54
N ALA A 51 -6.54 11.20 10.27
CA ALA A 51 -6.90 9.83 9.85
C ALA A 51 -5.81 8.78 10.13
N ALA A 52 -6.07 7.79 10.98
CA ALA A 52 -5.07 6.76 11.29
C ALA A 52 -4.66 5.94 10.05
N ASP A 53 -3.40 5.48 10.03
CA ASP A 53 -2.88 4.57 9.01
C ASP A 53 -3.65 3.23 9.06
N THR A 54 -4.00 2.65 7.91
CA THR A 54 -4.75 1.39 7.89
C THR A 54 -3.87 0.22 8.27
N THR A 55 -4.24 -0.48 9.34
CA THR A 55 -3.51 -1.63 9.90
C THR A 55 -4.00 -2.97 9.34
N LEU A 56 -3.23 -4.03 9.59
CA LEU A 56 -3.55 -5.40 9.23
C LEU A 56 -3.89 -6.22 10.47
N SER A 57 -4.89 -7.10 10.34
CA SER A 57 -5.30 -8.02 11.42
C SER A 57 -4.32 -9.17 11.63
N ASN A 58 -3.57 -9.56 10.58
CA ASN A 58 -2.53 -10.57 10.68
C ASN A 58 -1.26 -9.96 11.31
N PRO A 59 -0.82 -10.44 12.49
CA PRO A 59 0.31 -9.85 13.19
C PRO A 59 1.63 -9.90 12.43
N ALA A 60 1.88 -10.95 11.66
CA ALA A 60 3.12 -11.08 10.89
C ALA A 60 3.16 -10.09 9.72
N LEU A 61 2.03 -9.87 9.06
CA LEU A 61 1.93 -8.86 8.00
C LEU A 61 1.99 -7.44 8.56
N GLU A 62 1.39 -7.20 9.74
CA GLU A 62 1.48 -5.91 10.42
C GLU A 62 2.92 -5.59 10.86
N ALA A 63 3.66 -6.58 11.36
CA ALA A 63 5.07 -6.43 11.68
C ALA A 63 5.90 -6.06 10.44
N ALA A 64 5.64 -6.71 9.29
CA ALA A 64 6.29 -6.34 8.02
C ALA A 64 5.93 -4.91 7.59
N ARG A 65 4.65 -4.53 7.70
CA ARG A 65 4.13 -3.19 7.37
C ARG A 65 4.81 -2.08 8.17
N LEU A 66 5.03 -2.32 9.47
CA LEU A 66 5.71 -1.39 10.37
C LEU A 66 7.22 -1.34 10.13
N GLY A 67 7.82 -2.47 9.74
CA GLY A 67 9.25 -2.61 9.53
C GLY A 67 9.79 -2.03 8.23
N ASN A 68 8.96 -1.90 7.18
CA ASN A 68 9.41 -1.50 5.85
C ASN A 68 8.46 -0.46 5.21
N PRO A 69 8.96 0.68 4.67
CA PRO A 69 8.12 1.70 4.05
C PRO A 69 7.23 1.19 2.92
N THR A 70 7.75 0.32 2.05
CA THR A 70 7.02 -0.27 0.92
C THR A 70 6.01 -1.30 1.39
N ALA A 71 6.25 -1.98 2.51
CA ALA A 71 5.30 -2.92 3.07
C ALA A 71 4.00 -2.25 3.55
N ARG A 72 3.94 -0.91 3.65
CA ARG A 72 2.69 -0.17 3.88
C ARG A 72 1.63 -0.46 2.82
N PHE A 73 2.03 -0.80 1.59
CA PHE A 73 1.10 -1.22 0.54
C PHE A 73 0.40 -2.55 0.84
N LEU A 74 0.82 -3.33 1.85
CA LEU A 74 0.10 -4.54 2.28
C LEU A 74 -1.35 -4.24 2.69
N SER A 75 -1.63 -3.09 3.31
CA SER A 75 -3.01 -2.71 3.64
C SER A 75 -3.85 -2.50 2.38
N LEU A 76 -3.27 -1.90 1.34
CA LEU A 76 -3.92 -1.76 0.03
C LEU A 76 -4.13 -3.12 -0.65
N LEU A 77 -3.13 -4.00 -0.65
CA LEU A 77 -3.23 -5.33 -1.24
C LEU A 77 -4.27 -6.20 -0.50
N SER A 78 -4.35 -6.09 0.82
CA SER A 78 -5.38 -6.75 1.64
C SER A 78 -6.79 -6.25 1.32
N ALA A 79 -6.96 -4.96 1.04
CA ALA A 79 -8.23 -4.40 0.57
C ALA A 79 -8.59 -4.87 -0.85
N LEU A 80 -7.61 -4.93 -1.76
CA LEU A 80 -7.80 -5.41 -3.13
C LEU A 80 -8.05 -6.92 -3.23
N ALA A 81 -7.67 -7.69 -2.21
CA ALA A 81 -7.98 -9.11 -2.12
C ALA A 81 -9.45 -9.39 -1.73
N GLN A 82 -10.23 -8.35 -1.42
CA GLN A 82 -11.61 -8.46 -0.99
C GLN A 82 -12.55 -7.92 -2.08
N PRO A 83 -13.73 -8.55 -2.27
CA PRO A 83 -14.66 -8.14 -3.32
C PRO A 83 -15.34 -6.81 -3.01
N GLU A 84 -15.42 -6.40 -1.74
CA GLU A 84 -16.08 -5.17 -1.33
C GLU A 84 -15.23 -3.92 -1.57
N SER A 85 -15.93 -2.80 -1.78
CA SER A 85 -15.27 -1.50 -1.78
C SER A 85 -14.71 -1.19 -0.40
N ARG A 86 -13.46 -0.74 -0.33
CA ARG A 86 -12.78 -0.44 0.93
C ARG A 86 -12.01 0.86 0.85
N GLU A 87 -11.85 1.49 2.00
CA GLU A 87 -11.00 2.67 2.15
C GLU A 87 -9.71 2.26 2.86
N VAL A 88 -8.58 2.71 2.32
CA VAL A 88 -7.26 2.46 2.86
C VAL A 88 -6.54 3.78 2.97
N VAL A 89 -6.11 4.12 4.17
CA VAL A 89 -5.21 5.24 4.43
C VAL A 89 -3.78 4.70 4.41
N LEU A 90 -2.94 5.29 3.56
CA LEU A 90 -1.51 5.06 3.51
C LEU A 90 -0.78 6.30 4.04
N ARG A 91 -0.34 6.27 5.30
CA ARG A 91 0.42 7.39 5.90
C ARG A 91 1.86 7.42 5.43
N GLN A 92 2.39 8.62 5.23
CA GLN A 92 3.80 8.91 5.00
C GLN A 92 4.47 9.38 6.29
N GLY A 93 5.81 9.29 6.35
CA GLY A 93 6.58 9.72 7.53
C GLY A 93 6.56 11.22 7.82
N ASN A 94 6.01 12.05 6.92
CA ASN A 94 5.93 13.51 7.03
C ASN A 94 4.57 14.01 7.58
N GLY A 95 3.72 13.12 8.09
CA GLY A 95 2.38 13.46 8.58
C GLY A 95 1.29 13.50 7.50
N ARG A 96 1.64 13.51 6.21
CA ARG A 96 0.65 13.39 5.12
C ARG A 96 0.17 11.95 4.95
N GLY A 97 -1.00 11.77 4.38
CA GLY A 97 -1.51 10.46 4.01
C GLY A 97 -2.23 10.50 2.67
N LEU A 98 -2.31 9.33 2.04
CA LEU A 98 -3.12 9.11 0.86
C LEU A 98 -4.31 8.26 1.26
N LEU A 99 -5.53 8.77 1.06
CA LEU A 99 -6.74 7.97 1.13
C LEU A 99 -6.95 7.30 -0.23
N VAL A 100 -7.10 5.98 -0.20
CA VAL A 100 -7.30 5.14 -1.38
C VAL A 100 -8.62 4.41 -1.23
N GLN A 101 -9.58 4.73 -2.07
CA GLN A 101 -10.80 3.94 -2.20
C GLN A 101 -10.57 2.87 -3.26
N THR A 102 -10.74 1.60 -2.89
CA THR A 102 -10.61 0.46 -3.79
C THR A 102 -11.99 -0.01 -4.23
N ARG A 103 -12.16 -0.26 -5.52
CA ARG A 103 -13.32 -0.96 -6.08
C ARG A 103 -12.83 -2.10 -6.95
N VAL A 104 -12.95 -3.33 -6.46
CA VAL A 104 -12.57 -4.53 -7.22
C VAL A 104 -13.65 -4.83 -8.26
N LYS A 105 -13.25 -5.12 -9.50
CA LYS A 105 -14.18 -5.65 -10.51
C LYS A 105 -14.37 -7.13 -10.21
N THR A 106 -15.56 -7.50 -9.76
CA THR A 106 -15.96 -8.90 -9.72
C THR A 106 -16.07 -9.41 -11.15
N ALA A 107 -15.37 -10.50 -11.45
CA ALA A 107 -15.59 -11.22 -12.70
C ALA A 107 -17.05 -11.71 -12.71
N PRO A 108 -17.75 -11.66 -13.86
CA PRO A 108 -19.00 -12.40 -13.99
C PRO A 108 -18.67 -13.89 -13.80
N CYS A 109 -19.38 -14.53 -12.86
CA CYS A 109 -19.33 -15.98 -12.65
C CYS A 109 -19.79 -16.74 -13.90
#